data_AF-A7SA41-F1
#
_entry.id   AF-A7SA41-F1
#
_cell.length_a   1.000
_cell.length_b   1.000
_cell.length_c   1.000
_cell.angle_alpha   90.00
_cell.angle_beta   90.00
_cell.angle_gamma   90.00
#
_symmetry.space_group_name_H-M   'P 1'
#
loop_
_entity.id
_entity.type
_entity.pdbx_description
1 polymer ?
#
loop_
_entity_poly.entity_id
_entity_poly.type
_entity_poly.pdbx_seq_one_letter_code
_entity_poly.pdbx_strand_id
1 'polypeptide(L)'
;MWSVFAFATAMKLFSLLLIASLTALALGHGYIKNPAARNVCRKYGFDKCPREYTPDEKNCGGIGTQWDKNGGKCGVCGDRYDNPKPTLVYPGKFATGTITGIYKEGQLFELELHITVSHKGWSEFRVGDIGAPPITQAKLNHLLKLEDGTTRWMHPGKIGLYKIMLQLPAGLKCRHCVLQWWWRTGNSWGCDSDGCGMGHGPQEHFVNCADITIKPRSGPLPPTAAPPPPPTTGAPPPTPVTNKPPPPRPATTQAPPPTAAPGSCKAVNAWAGQANMDDWCNSNCAAGYCPDYMCSCL
;
A
#
# COMPACT_ATOMS: atom_id res chain seq x y z
N MET A 1 54.51 8.51 7.49
CA MET A 1 53.92 7.31 6.84
C MET A 1 52.60 6.86 7.48
N TRP A 2 52.41 7.00 8.80
CA TRP A 2 51.14 6.65 9.47
C TRP A 2 49.90 7.47 9.02
N SER A 3 50.04 8.77 8.77
CA SER A 3 48.90 9.63 8.40
C SER A 3 48.28 9.32 7.03
N VAL A 4 49.06 8.78 6.08
CA VAL A 4 48.58 8.45 4.73
C VAL A 4 47.72 7.18 4.75
N PHE A 5 48.10 6.20 5.56
CA PHE A 5 47.30 4.98 5.77
C PHE A 5 45.99 5.27 6.51
N ALA A 6 46.01 6.17 7.50
CA ALA A 6 44.79 6.59 8.21
C ALA A 6 43.78 7.28 7.28
N PHE A 7 44.26 8.18 6.40
CA PHE A 7 43.41 8.85 5.40
C PHE A 7 42.80 7.89 4.38
N ALA A 8 43.58 6.96 3.83
CA ALA A 8 43.09 5.98 2.86
C ALA A 8 42.03 5.03 3.48
N THR A 9 42.15 4.71 4.77
CA THR A 9 41.21 3.85 5.49
C THR A 9 39.91 4.59 5.81
N ALA A 10 40.00 5.87 6.20
CA ALA A 10 38.84 6.74 6.43
C ALA A 10 38.02 6.98 5.14
N MET A 11 38.68 7.14 4.00
CA MET A 11 38.03 7.35 2.69
C MET A 11 37.29 6.10 2.20
N LYS A 12 37.82 4.89 2.47
CA LYS A 12 37.15 3.61 2.19
C LYS A 12 35.93 3.39 3.10
N LEU A 13 36.03 3.71 4.38
CA LEU A 13 34.91 3.65 5.34
C LEU A 13 33.80 4.64 4.98
N PHE A 14 34.15 5.86 4.57
CA PHE A 14 33.19 6.87 4.12
C PHE A 14 32.48 6.44 2.82
N SER A 15 33.21 5.84 1.88
CA SER A 15 32.63 5.31 0.63
C SER A 15 31.69 4.12 0.89
N LEU A 16 32.05 3.21 1.82
CA LEU A 16 31.17 2.10 2.24
C LEU A 16 29.90 2.60 2.95
N LEU A 17 30.00 3.64 3.77
CA LEU A 17 28.84 4.28 4.42
C LEU A 17 27.93 5.01 3.42
N LEU A 18 28.49 5.67 2.40
CA LEU A 18 27.71 6.31 1.33
C LEU A 18 26.97 5.28 0.47
N ILE A 19 27.62 4.18 0.12
CA ILE A 19 27.00 3.07 -0.64
C ILE A 19 25.91 2.39 0.19
N ALA A 20 26.10 2.23 1.51
CA ALA A 20 25.07 1.70 2.41
C ALA A 20 23.90 2.69 2.65
N SER A 21 24.12 4.00 2.49
CA SER A 21 23.07 5.02 2.57
C SER A 21 22.26 5.14 1.27
N LEU A 22 22.87 4.82 0.11
CA LEU A 22 22.22 4.87 -1.21
C LEU A 22 21.29 3.67 -1.48
N THR A 23 21.32 2.62 -0.66
CA THR A 23 20.46 1.44 -0.80
C THR A 23 19.14 1.52 -0.02
N ALA A 24 18.85 2.64 0.65
CA ALA A 24 17.60 2.87 1.38
C ALA A 24 16.56 3.69 0.60
N LEU A 25 16.56 3.59 -0.73
CA LEU A 25 15.32 3.78 -1.49
C LEU A 25 14.41 2.59 -1.14
N ALA A 26 13.75 2.69 0.02
CA ALA A 26 12.72 1.76 0.43
C ALA A 26 11.54 1.91 -0.52
N LEU A 27 11.64 1.27 -1.68
CA LEU A 27 10.48 0.77 -2.40
C LEU A 27 9.66 0.06 -1.33
N GLY A 28 8.45 0.55 -1.06
CA GLY A 28 7.59 -0.14 -0.12
C GLY A 28 6.90 -1.25 -0.84
N HIS A 29 6.46 -2.28 -0.11
CA HIS A 29 5.89 -3.42 -0.78
C HIS A 29 4.97 -4.24 0.11
N GLY A 30 4.16 -5.06 -0.54
CA GLY A 30 3.35 -6.07 0.12
C GLY A 30 2.57 -6.90 -0.88
N TYR A 31 1.96 -7.96 -0.38
CA TYR A 31 1.07 -8.80 -1.17
C TYR A 31 0.09 -9.60 -0.33
N ILE A 32 -1.00 -10.05 -0.96
CA ILE A 32 -1.88 -11.03 -0.33
C ILE A 32 -1.15 -12.39 -0.34
N LYS A 33 -0.79 -12.88 0.86
CA LYS A 33 -0.19 -14.20 1.06
C LYS A 33 -1.24 -15.31 0.94
N ASN A 34 -2.42 -15.10 1.55
CA ASN A 34 -3.52 -16.06 1.53
C ASN A 34 -4.88 -15.32 1.47
N PRO A 35 -5.74 -15.57 0.46
CA PRO A 35 -5.50 -16.42 -0.71
C PRO A 35 -4.36 -15.86 -1.56
N ALA A 36 -3.46 -16.72 -2.05
CA ALA A 36 -2.24 -16.25 -2.69
C ALA A 36 -2.55 -15.45 -3.95
N ALA A 37 -2.06 -14.20 -4.03
CA ALA A 37 -2.24 -13.35 -5.19
C ALA A 37 -1.48 -13.87 -6.43
N ARG A 38 -1.92 -13.46 -7.63
CA ARG A 38 -1.33 -13.84 -8.93
C ARG A 38 0.19 -13.63 -9.00
N ASN A 39 0.65 -12.53 -8.40
CA ASN A 39 2.06 -12.15 -8.30
C ASN A 39 2.88 -13.02 -7.33
N VAL A 40 2.27 -13.85 -6.48
CA VAL A 40 3.01 -14.60 -5.45
C VAL A 40 2.60 -16.08 -5.32
N CYS A 41 1.56 -16.54 -6.03
CA CYS A 41 1.04 -17.90 -5.88
C CYS A 41 2.08 -19.00 -6.13
N ARG A 42 3.06 -18.81 -7.03
CA ARG A 42 4.15 -19.79 -7.21
C ARG A 42 4.96 -20.03 -5.93
N LYS A 43 5.17 -18.98 -5.11
CA LYS A 43 5.89 -19.07 -3.83
C LYS A 43 5.12 -19.91 -2.79
N TYR A 44 3.81 -20.03 -2.96
CA TYR A 44 2.91 -20.73 -2.02
C TYR A 44 2.37 -22.05 -2.60
N GLY A 45 3.15 -22.72 -3.47
CA GLY A 45 2.87 -24.09 -3.91
C GLY A 45 1.95 -24.23 -5.11
N PHE A 46 1.57 -23.13 -5.77
CA PHE A 46 0.74 -23.18 -6.96
C PHE A 46 1.59 -23.28 -8.24
N ASP A 47 1.94 -24.50 -8.65
CA ASP A 47 2.90 -24.73 -9.75
C ASP A 47 2.47 -24.17 -11.11
N LYS A 48 1.17 -24.01 -11.36
CA LYS A 48 0.68 -23.38 -12.60
C LYS A 48 1.03 -21.90 -12.69
N CYS A 49 1.30 -21.24 -11.56
CA CYS A 49 1.69 -19.84 -11.55
C CYS A 49 3.16 -19.67 -12.00
N PRO A 50 3.46 -18.72 -12.89
CA PRO A 50 4.84 -18.36 -13.17
C PRO A 50 5.52 -17.73 -11.97
N ARG A 51 6.85 -17.84 -11.92
CA ARG A 51 7.65 -17.09 -10.93
C ARG A 51 7.65 -15.60 -11.29
N GLU A 52 7.32 -14.79 -10.31
CA GLU A 52 7.48 -13.33 -10.30
C GLU A 52 8.61 -13.00 -9.33
N TYR A 53 9.52 -12.13 -9.75
CA TYR A 53 10.73 -11.80 -9.00
C TYR A 53 10.55 -10.56 -8.14
N THR A 54 9.60 -9.70 -8.49
CA THR A 54 9.21 -8.53 -7.69
C THR A 54 7.74 -8.63 -7.30
N PRO A 55 7.35 -9.70 -6.56
CA PRO A 55 5.95 -10.00 -6.28
C PRO A 55 5.29 -8.89 -5.47
N ASP A 56 6.04 -8.15 -4.70
CA ASP A 56 5.60 -7.14 -3.76
C ASP A 56 5.54 -5.72 -4.42
N GLU A 57 6.04 -5.56 -5.65
CA GLU A 57 6.10 -4.31 -6.44
C GLU A 57 4.89 -4.09 -7.38
N LYS A 58 3.69 -4.51 -6.98
CA LYS A 58 2.49 -4.26 -7.81
C LYS A 58 1.93 -2.86 -7.52
N ASN A 59 2.77 -1.85 -7.73
CA ASN A 59 2.63 -0.47 -7.27
C ASN A 59 2.15 0.51 -8.35
N CYS A 60 1.35 0.05 -9.31
CA CYS A 60 0.85 0.88 -10.42
C CYS A 60 1.96 1.47 -11.32
N GLY A 61 3.19 0.94 -11.24
CA GLY A 61 4.36 1.48 -11.93
C GLY A 61 5.12 2.55 -11.17
N GLY A 62 4.81 2.76 -9.89
CA GLY A 62 5.38 3.79 -9.02
C GLY A 62 4.62 5.11 -9.06
N ILE A 63 4.78 5.92 -8.02
CA ILE A 63 4.00 7.15 -7.80
C ILE A 63 4.05 8.12 -8.99
N GLY A 64 5.22 8.38 -9.57
CA GLY A 64 5.34 9.29 -10.72
C GLY A 64 4.66 8.75 -11.98
N THR A 65 4.79 7.45 -12.27
CA THR A 65 4.06 6.83 -13.39
C THR A 65 2.55 6.89 -13.16
N GLN A 66 2.09 6.64 -11.94
CA GLN A 66 0.67 6.65 -11.60
C GLN A 66 0.07 8.05 -11.73
N TRP A 67 0.67 9.05 -11.09
CA TRP A 67 0.06 10.37 -10.96
C TRP A 67 0.41 11.30 -12.12
N ASP A 68 1.67 11.32 -12.54
CA ASP A 68 2.15 12.30 -13.54
C ASP A 68 1.80 11.86 -14.97
N LYS A 69 1.98 10.57 -15.27
CA LYS A 69 1.71 10.03 -16.62
C LYS A 69 0.28 9.54 -16.78
N ASN A 70 -0.25 8.88 -15.74
CA ASN A 70 -1.53 8.18 -15.81
C ASN A 70 -2.68 8.90 -15.12
N GLY A 71 -2.47 10.12 -14.61
CA GLY A 71 -3.53 10.93 -13.98
C GLY A 71 -4.16 10.26 -12.76
N GLY A 72 -3.35 9.59 -11.95
CA GLY A 72 -3.75 8.84 -10.76
C GLY A 72 -4.25 7.42 -11.04
N LYS A 73 -4.39 7.02 -12.31
CA LYS A 73 -4.93 5.71 -12.69
C LYS A 73 -3.94 4.58 -12.44
N CYS A 74 -4.47 3.42 -12.10
CA CYS A 74 -3.73 2.19 -11.87
C CYS A 74 -4.38 1.03 -12.62
N GLY A 75 -3.58 0.03 -13.03
CA GLY A 75 -4.10 -1.21 -13.57
C GLY A 75 -4.90 -1.99 -12.51
N VAL A 76 -5.92 -2.72 -12.95
CA VAL A 76 -6.88 -3.44 -12.08
C VAL A 76 -6.19 -4.39 -11.09
N CYS A 77 -5.02 -4.92 -11.44
CA CYS A 77 -4.27 -5.84 -10.58
C CYS A 77 -2.85 -5.33 -10.26
N GLY A 78 -2.62 -4.02 -10.35
CA GLY A 78 -1.36 -3.37 -9.92
C GLY A 78 -0.30 -3.19 -11.00
N ASP A 79 -0.58 -3.63 -12.24
CA ASP A 79 0.21 -3.20 -13.40
C ASP A 79 0.14 -1.67 -13.58
N ARG A 80 1.15 -1.07 -14.20
CA ARG A 80 1.07 0.32 -14.67
C ARG A 80 -0.06 0.48 -15.68
N TYR A 81 -0.81 1.58 -15.58
CA TYR A 81 -2.04 1.76 -16.34
C TYR A 81 -1.80 1.92 -17.85
N ASP A 82 -0.69 2.53 -18.25
CA ASP A 82 -0.24 2.74 -19.63
C ASP A 82 0.41 1.51 -20.29
N ASN A 83 0.53 0.38 -19.59
CA ASN A 83 1.07 -0.83 -20.21
C ASN A 83 0.03 -1.47 -21.14
N PRO A 84 0.25 -1.50 -22.47
CA PRO A 84 -0.69 -2.11 -23.41
C PRO A 84 -0.81 -3.63 -23.25
N LYS A 85 0.12 -4.27 -22.52
CA LYS A 85 0.16 -5.71 -22.26
C LYS A 85 0.29 -5.97 -20.75
N PRO A 86 -0.78 -5.72 -19.96
CA PRO A 86 -0.75 -5.96 -18.53
C PRO A 86 -0.43 -7.42 -18.23
N THR A 87 0.39 -7.66 -17.21
CA THR A 87 0.90 -8.99 -16.90
C THR A 87 0.00 -9.75 -15.94
N LEU A 88 -0.79 -9.03 -15.12
CA LEU A 88 -1.66 -9.60 -14.08
C LEU A 88 -3.13 -9.62 -14.48
N VAL A 89 -3.48 -9.17 -15.68
CA VAL A 89 -4.85 -9.21 -16.23
C VAL A 89 -4.83 -10.07 -17.50
N TYR A 90 -5.79 -10.99 -17.65
CA TYR A 90 -5.85 -11.89 -18.82
C TYR A 90 -5.80 -11.10 -20.14
N PRO A 91 -4.98 -11.50 -21.12
CA PRO A 91 -4.21 -12.76 -21.23
C PRO A 91 -2.79 -12.71 -20.65
N GLY A 92 -2.50 -11.77 -19.75
CA GLY A 92 -1.20 -11.59 -19.12
C GLY A 92 -0.67 -12.85 -18.43
N LYS A 93 0.66 -13.00 -18.48
CA LYS A 93 1.44 -14.14 -17.96
C LYS A 93 1.00 -14.63 -16.57
N PHE A 94 0.68 -13.73 -15.64
CA PHE A 94 0.34 -14.08 -14.25
C PHE A 94 -1.17 -14.26 -14.02
N ALA A 95 -2.02 -13.94 -15.00
CA ALA A 95 -3.46 -14.16 -14.95
C ALA A 95 -3.82 -15.58 -15.41
N THR A 96 -3.29 -16.59 -14.72
CA THR A 96 -3.43 -18.01 -15.09
C THR A 96 -4.80 -18.62 -14.79
N GLY A 97 -5.62 -17.93 -13.98
CA GLY A 97 -6.88 -18.48 -13.47
C GLY A 97 -6.70 -19.56 -12.39
N THR A 98 -5.52 -19.61 -11.76
CA THR A 98 -5.25 -20.56 -10.67
C THR A 98 -6.05 -20.18 -9.43
N ILE A 99 -7.05 -20.98 -9.07
CA ILE A 99 -7.83 -20.77 -7.84
C ILE A 99 -6.94 -21.04 -6.60
N THR A 100 -6.73 -20.01 -5.78
CA THR A 100 -5.90 -20.06 -4.57
C THR A 100 -6.70 -20.00 -3.26
N GLY A 101 -8.02 -19.85 -3.35
CA GLY A 101 -8.93 -19.89 -2.20
C GLY A 101 -10.32 -20.38 -2.56
N ILE A 102 -10.97 -21.11 -1.65
CA ILE A 102 -12.35 -21.59 -1.81
C ILE A 102 -13.14 -21.20 -0.56
N TYR A 103 -14.21 -20.45 -0.76
CA TYR A 103 -15.04 -19.89 0.31
C TYR A 103 -16.52 -20.19 0.08
N LYS A 104 -17.35 -19.82 1.05
CA LYS A 104 -18.81 -19.84 0.93
C LYS A 104 -19.35 -18.41 0.87
N GLU A 105 -20.46 -18.21 0.15
CA GLU A 105 -21.16 -16.91 0.15
C GLU A 105 -21.49 -16.47 1.59
N GLY A 106 -21.39 -15.17 1.89
CA GLY A 106 -21.66 -14.66 3.23
C GLY A 106 -20.68 -15.15 4.32
N GLN A 107 -19.57 -15.79 3.97
CA GLN A 107 -18.56 -16.22 4.93
C GLN A 107 -17.70 -15.04 5.41
N LEU A 108 -17.50 -14.95 6.73
CA LEU A 108 -16.39 -14.22 7.32
C LEU A 108 -15.13 -15.08 7.20
N PHE A 109 -14.09 -14.57 6.53
CA PHE A 109 -12.84 -15.30 6.31
C PHE A 109 -11.62 -14.48 6.69
N GLU A 110 -10.55 -15.17 7.06
CA GLU A 110 -9.24 -14.56 7.35
C GLU A 110 -8.44 -14.43 6.05
N LEU A 111 -8.06 -13.20 5.72
CA LEU A 111 -7.06 -12.88 4.71
C LEU A 111 -5.70 -12.65 5.39
N GLU A 112 -4.64 -13.23 4.83
CA GLU A 112 -3.28 -12.98 5.27
C GLU A 112 -2.59 -11.98 4.34
N LEU A 113 -2.34 -10.78 4.84
CA LEU A 113 -1.65 -9.70 4.13
C LEU A 113 -0.20 -9.60 4.61
N HIS A 114 0.76 -9.76 3.72
CA HIS A 114 2.18 -9.65 4.06
C HIS A 114 2.71 -8.29 3.62
N ILE A 115 3.15 -7.49 4.60
CA ILE A 115 3.75 -6.18 4.39
C ILE A 115 5.24 -6.29 4.66
N THR A 116 6.05 -6.16 3.62
CA THR A 116 7.51 -6.25 3.71
C THR A 116 8.14 -4.91 4.06
N VAL A 117 7.47 -3.81 3.72
CA VAL A 117 7.82 -2.43 4.11
C VAL A 117 6.54 -1.65 4.36
N SER A 118 6.48 -0.91 5.48
CA SER A 118 5.27 -0.18 5.85
C SER A 118 5.31 1.28 5.41
N HIS A 119 4.39 1.64 4.53
CA HIS A 119 4.13 3.02 4.08
C HIS A 119 2.87 3.66 4.69
N LYS A 120 2.37 3.12 5.82
CA LYS A 120 1.15 3.59 6.52
C LYS A 120 -0.06 3.57 5.57
N GLY A 121 -1.04 4.46 5.79
CA GLY A 121 -2.23 4.53 4.95
C GLY A 121 -3.25 3.43 5.28
N TRP A 122 -4.04 3.05 4.28
CA TRP A 122 -5.17 2.16 4.48
C TRP A 122 -5.38 1.21 3.30
N SER A 123 -5.97 0.06 3.59
CA SER A 123 -6.33 -0.93 2.60
C SER A 123 -7.83 -1.15 2.50
N GLU A 124 -8.29 -1.34 1.27
CA GLU A 124 -9.63 -1.79 0.94
C GLU A 124 -9.54 -3.11 0.16
N PHE A 125 -10.63 -3.87 0.23
CA PHE A 125 -10.73 -5.17 -0.42
C PHE A 125 -12.01 -5.21 -1.24
N ARG A 126 -11.90 -5.63 -2.50
CA ARG A 126 -13.05 -5.77 -3.39
C ARG A 126 -13.10 -7.17 -3.96
N VAL A 127 -14.30 -7.67 -4.22
CA VAL A 127 -14.48 -8.95 -4.91
C VAL A 127 -15.49 -8.80 -6.05
N GLY A 128 -15.33 -9.64 -7.06
CA GLY A 128 -16.25 -9.69 -8.19
C GLY A 128 -16.12 -11.00 -8.95
N ASP A 129 -17.24 -11.44 -9.54
CA ASP A 129 -17.20 -12.52 -10.52
C ASP A 129 -16.47 -12.04 -11.78
N ILE A 130 -15.53 -12.83 -12.28
CA ILE A 130 -14.82 -12.50 -13.51
C ILE A 130 -15.73 -12.61 -14.74
N GLY A 131 -16.70 -13.54 -14.72
CA GLY A 131 -17.52 -13.89 -15.89
C GLY A 131 -16.67 -14.23 -17.11
N ALA A 132 -16.93 -13.57 -18.24
CA ALA A 132 -16.05 -13.60 -19.39
C ALA A 132 -14.79 -12.74 -19.12
N PRO A 133 -13.56 -13.28 -19.13
CA PRO A 133 -12.34 -12.50 -18.93
C PRO A 133 -12.21 -11.35 -19.96
N PRO A 134 -11.47 -10.27 -19.64
CA PRO A 134 -10.70 -10.05 -18.42
C PRO A 134 -11.53 -9.52 -17.24
N ILE A 135 -10.92 -9.51 -16.04
CA ILE A 135 -11.43 -8.74 -14.91
C ILE A 135 -11.29 -7.23 -15.19
N THR A 136 -12.26 -6.43 -14.75
CA THR A 136 -12.23 -4.97 -14.82
C THR A 136 -12.59 -4.37 -13.47
N GLN A 137 -12.26 -3.08 -13.23
CA GLN A 137 -12.63 -2.43 -11.97
C GLN A 137 -14.16 -2.39 -11.77
N ALA A 138 -14.94 -2.27 -12.85
CA ALA A 138 -16.40 -2.30 -12.79
C ALA A 138 -16.96 -3.65 -12.35
N LYS A 139 -16.26 -4.76 -12.61
CA LYS A 139 -16.65 -6.10 -12.15
C LYS A 139 -16.35 -6.33 -10.68
N LEU A 140 -15.40 -5.57 -10.10
CA LEU A 140 -15.06 -5.60 -8.67
C LEU A 140 -16.03 -4.72 -7.86
N ASN A 141 -17.32 -5.02 -7.99
CA ASN A 141 -18.42 -4.21 -7.52
C ASN A 141 -18.79 -4.44 -6.04
N HIS A 142 -18.17 -5.39 -5.35
CA HIS A 142 -18.39 -5.64 -3.93
C HIS A 142 -17.21 -5.16 -3.09
N LEU A 143 -17.35 -3.99 -2.43
CA LEU A 143 -16.45 -3.56 -1.36
C LEU A 143 -16.70 -4.40 -0.11
N LEU A 144 -15.68 -5.12 0.35
CA LEU A 144 -15.77 -6.00 1.51
C LEU A 144 -15.72 -5.19 2.81
N LYS A 145 -16.47 -5.67 3.80
CA LYS A 145 -16.44 -5.14 5.16
C LYS A 145 -15.45 -5.92 6.01
N LEU A 146 -14.82 -5.23 6.94
CA LEU A 146 -14.09 -5.78 8.07
C LEU A 146 -15.07 -6.32 9.12
N GLU A 147 -14.54 -7.06 10.10
CA GLU A 147 -15.33 -7.63 11.21
C GLU A 147 -16.09 -6.56 12.02
N ASP A 148 -15.50 -5.36 12.18
CA ASP A 148 -16.13 -4.22 12.85
C ASP A 148 -17.17 -3.48 11.98
N GLY A 149 -17.41 -3.95 10.75
CA GLY A 149 -18.34 -3.37 9.79
C GLY A 149 -17.80 -2.21 8.96
N THR A 150 -16.58 -1.73 9.24
CA THR A 150 -15.90 -0.71 8.42
C THR A 150 -15.32 -1.32 7.13
N THR A 151 -14.80 -0.51 6.21
CA THR A 151 -14.28 -0.99 4.91
C THR A 151 -12.80 -0.73 4.69
N ARG A 152 -12.18 0.10 5.54
CA ARG A 152 -10.78 0.48 5.42
C ARG A 152 -9.98 -0.08 6.59
N TRP A 153 -9.03 -0.95 6.28
CA TRP A 153 -8.08 -1.47 7.24
C TRP A 153 -6.91 -0.50 7.37
N MET A 154 -6.74 0.10 8.55
CA MET A 154 -5.66 1.04 8.82
C MET A 154 -4.35 0.30 9.06
N HIS A 155 -3.31 0.64 8.30
CA HIS A 155 -2.00 0.02 8.48
C HIS A 155 -1.37 0.50 9.80
N PRO A 156 -0.88 -0.42 10.66
CA PRO A 156 -0.33 -0.07 11.96
C PRO A 156 1.07 0.56 11.91
N GLY A 157 1.59 0.85 10.70
CA GLY A 157 2.91 1.45 10.54
C GLY A 157 4.09 0.49 10.72
N LYS A 158 3.85 -0.83 10.71
CA LYS A 158 4.87 -1.86 10.95
C LYS A 158 4.91 -2.87 9.81
N ILE A 159 6.05 -3.51 9.60
CA ILE A 159 6.18 -4.67 8.71
C ILE A 159 5.60 -5.92 9.38
N GLY A 160 5.20 -6.91 8.60
CA GLY A 160 4.79 -8.21 9.12
C GLY A 160 3.66 -8.86 8.36
N LEU A 161 3.22 -10.00 8.89
CA LEU A 161 2.05 -10.72 8.42
C LEU A 161 0.83 -10.31 9.24
N TYR A 162 -0.18 -9.78 8.57
CA TYR A 162 -1.43 -9.35 9.17
C TYR A 162 -2.56 -10.29 8.78
N LYS A 163 -3.37 -10.66 9.77
CA LYS A 163 -4.59 -11.46 9.59
C LYS A 163 -5.78 -10.50 9.67
N ILE A 164 -6.54 -10.43 8.59
CA ILE A 164 -7.62 -9.45 8.40
C ILE A 164 -8.91 -10.22 8.14
N MET A 165 -9.89 -10.06 9.02
CA MET A 165 -11.19 -10.69 8.88
C MET A 165 -12.06 -9.88 7.91
N LEU A 166 -12.49 -10.53 6.82
CA LEU A 166 -13.27 -9.92 5.74
C LEU A 166 -14.57 -10.67 5.52
N GLN A 167 -15.66 -9.92 5.39
CA GLN A 167 -17.00 -10.46 5.19
C GLN A 167 -17.30 -10.54 3.69
N LEU A 168 -17.41 -11.76 3.14
CA LEU A 168 -17.88 -11.94 1.77
C LEU A 168 -19.38 -11.55 1.64
N PRO A 169 -19.82 -11.03 0.48
CA PRO A 169 -21.21 -10.69 0.26
C PRO A 169 -22.11 -11.92 0.33
N ALA A 170 -23.29 -11.76 0.92
CA ALA A 170 -24.37 -12.74 0.76
C ALA A 170 -24.86 -12.71 -0.70
N GLY A 171 -25.19 -13.87 -1.27
CA GLY A 171 -25.69 -13.99 -2.64
C GLY A 171 -24.61 -14.03 -3.73
N LEU A 172 -23.36 -13.64 -3.43
CA LEU A 172 -22.27 -13.74 -4.40
C LEU A 172 -21.77 -15.18 -4.51
N LYS A 173 -21.87 -15.76 -5.70
CA LYS A 173 -21.39 -17.12 -6.04
C LYS A 173 -20.65 -17.05 -7.36
N CYS A 174 -19.51 -17.72 -7.46
CA CYS A 174 -18.70 -17.71 -8.66
C CYS A 174 -17.76 -18.91 -8.66
N ARG A 175 -17.59 -19.53 -9.83
CA ARG A 175 -16.54 -20.52 -10.04
C ARG A 175 -15.16 -19.85 -10.04
N HIS A 176 -15.10 -18.62 -10.53
CA HIS A 176 -13.88 -17.82 -10.62
C HIS A 176 -14.20 -16.35 -10.30
N CYS A 177 -13.97 -15.96 -9.05
CA CYS A 177 -13.94 -14.56 -8.64
C CYS A 177 -12.52 -14.03 -8.57
N VAL A 178 -12.39 -12.71 -8.62
CA VAL A 178 -11.15 -12.00 -8.30
C VAL A 178 -11.35 -11.24 -7.00
N LEU A 179 -10.48 -11.48 -6.04
CA LEU A 179 -10.32 -10.69 -4.83
C LEU A 179 -9.19 -9.67 -5.07
N GLN A 180 -9.53 -8.39 -5.04
CA GLN A 180 -8.60 -7.28 -5.16
C GLN A 180 -8.26 -6.74 -3.78
N TRP A 181 -6.97 -6.66 -3.46
CA TRP A 181 -6.47 -5.79 -2.40
C TRP A 181 -6.00 -4.48 -3.02
N TRP A 182 -6.42 -3.36 -2.44
CA TRP A 182 -5.97 -2.03 -2.81
C TRP A 182 -5.45 -1.32 -1.59
N TRP A 183 -4.17 -0.96 -1.60
CA TRP A 183 -3.53 -0.19 -0.55
C TRP A 183 -3.18 1.19 -1.08
N ARG A 184 -3.78 2.21 -0.49
CA ARG A 184 -3.31 3.60 -0.63
C ARG A 184 -2.36 3.89 0.52
N THR A 185 -1.10 4.18 0.21
CA THR A 185 -0.12 4.53 1.23
C THR A 185 -0.44 5.87 1.89
N GLY A 186 0.32 6.23 2.92
CA GLY A 186 0.11 7.45 3.70
C GLY A 186 1.40 8.09 4.19
N ASN A 187 2.48 7.93 3.42
CA ASN A 187 3.82 8.40 3.77
C ASN A 187 4.32 9.54 2.89
N SER A 188 3.56 9.96 1.86
CA SER A 188 3.91 11.16 1.09
C SER A 188 3.21 12.38 1.68
N TRP A 189 3.88 13.54 1.66
CA TRP A 189 3.23 14.81 1.97
C TRP A 189 2.50 15.32 0.73
N GLY A 190 1.32 15.90 0.91
CA GLY A 190 0.54 16.46 -0.18
C GLY A 190 -0.62 17.30 0.33
N CYS A 191 -1.41 17.81 -0.60
CA CYS A 191 -2.67 18.48 -0.30
C CYS A 191 -3.83 17.83 -1.08
N ASP A 192 -4.99 17.74 -0.46
CA ASP A 192 -6.27 17.37 -1.07
C ASP A 192 -7.41 18.21 -0.46
N SER A 193 -8.67 17.83 -0.71
CA SER A 193 -9.85 18.53 -0.19
C SER A 193 -9.90 18.58 1.34
N ASP A 194 -9.22 17.65 2.01
CA ASP A 194 -9.30 17.47 3.45
C ASP A 194 -8.15 18.18 4.19
N GLY A 195 -7.19 18.74 3.45
CA GLY A 195 -6.09 19.54 3.98
C GLY A 195 -4.74 19.21 3.36
N CYS A 196 -3.67 19.71 4.01
CA CYS A 196 -2.29 19.45 3.62
C CYS A 196 -1.55 18.74 4.75
N GLY A 197 -0.81 17.69 4.42
CA GLY A 197 -0.13 16.88 5.42
C GLY A 197 0.40 15.55 4.89
N MET A 198 0.98 14.78 5.80
CA MET A 198 1.35 13.39 5.53
C MET A 198 0.10 12.54 5.23
N GLY A 199 0.09 11.87 4.09
CA GLY A 199 -1.03 11.03 3.63
C GLY A 199 -2.09 11.75 2.81
N HIS A 200 -1.98 13.07 2.66
CA HIS A 200 -2.85 13.88 1.81
C HIS A 200 -2.33 13.92 0.36
N GLY A 201 -3.22 14.24 -0.58
CA GLY A 201 -2.88 14.38 -1.99
C GLY A 201 -2.50 13.05 -2.68
N PRO A 202 -1.66 13.12 -3.73
CA PRO A 202 -1.16 11.94 -4.42
C PRO A 202 -0.38 11.00 -3.47
N GLN A 203 -0.72 9.71 -3.48
CA GLN A 203 -0.04 8.66 -2.70
C GLN A 203 0.25 7.47 -3.60
N GLU A 204 1.31 6.72 -3.31
CA GLU A 204 1.58 5.47 -4.02
C GLU A 204 0.50 4.43 -3.70
N HIS A 205 0.06 3.70 -4.71
CA HIS A 205 -0.92 2.63 -4.54
C HIS A 205 -0.30 1.27 -4.84
N PHE A 206 -0.67 0.26 -4.05
CA PHE A 206 -0.34 -1.15 -4.30
C PHE A 206 -1.63 -1.93 -4.52
N VAL A 207 -1.67 -2.72 -5.58
CA VAL A 207 -2.86 -3.49 -5.94
C VAL A 207 -2.47 -4.92 -6.24
N ASN A 208 -3.20 -5.88 -5.69
CA ASN A 208 -3.03 -7.30 -5.98
C ASN A 208 -4.37 -7.92 -6.35
N CYS A 209 -4.34 -8.99 -7.12
CA CYS A 209 -5.50 -9.81 -7.43
C CYS A 209 -5.22 -11.27 -7.05
N ALA A 210 -6.14 -11.91 -6.33
CA ALA A 210 -6.16 -13.35 -6.07
C ALA A 210 -7.39 -13.98 -6.71
N ASP A 211 -7.22 -15.14 -7.34
CA ASP A 211 -8.31 -15.88 -7.99
C ASP A 211 -8.92 -16.88 -7.00
N ILE A 212 -10.21 -16.78 -6.74
CA ILE A 212 -10.90 -17.57 -5.71
C ILE A 212 -12.22 -18.16 -6.23
N THR A 213 -12.73 -19.19 -5.56
CA THR A 213 -14.08 -19.71 -5.78
C THR A 213 -14.97 -19.36 -4.59
N ILE A 214 -16.20 -18.90 -4.85
CA ILE A 214 -17.23 -18.70 -3.82
C ILE A 214 -18.40 -19.63 -4.11
N LYS A 215 -18.56 -20.63 -3.24
CA LYS A 215 -19.61 -21.65 -3.32
C LYS A 215 -20.89 -21.19 -2.64
N PRO A 216 -22.06 -21.75 -3.01
CA PRO A 216 -23.28 -21.57 -2.24
C PRO A 216 -23.10 -22.00 -0.78
N ARG A 217 -23.79 -21.32 0.14
CA ARG A 217 -23.90 -21.79 1.53
C ARG A 217 -24.85 -22.99 1.56
N SER A 218 -24.42 -24.09 2.17
CA SER A 218 -25.28 -25.22 2.49
C SER A 218 -25.91 -25.00 3.88
N GLY A 219 -27.24 -24.94 3.96
CA GLY A 219 -28.00 -24.78 5.21
C GLY A 219 -28.69 -23.42 5.37
N PRO A 220 -29.64 -23.27 6.32
CA PRO A 220 -30.37 -22.02 6.55
C PRO A 220 -29.41 -20.87 6.87
N LEU A 221 -29.73 -19.66 6.38
CA LEU A 221 -29.04 -18.45 6.80
C LEU A 221 -29.17 -18.31 8.33
N PRO A 222 -28.09 -17.99 9.07
CA PRO A 222 -28.25 -17.46 10.41
C PRO A 222 -29.18 -16.24 10.30
N PRO A 223 -30.21 -16.12 11.15
CA PRO A 223 -31.04 -14.93 11.14
C PRO A 223 -30.13 -13.72 11.25
N THR A 224 -30.35 -12.73 10.37
CA THR A 224 -29.72 -11.42 10.45
C THR A 224 -29.82 -10.98 11.90
N ALA A 225 -28.70 -10.89 12.62
CA ALA A 225 -28.73 -10.49 14.01
C ALA A 225 -29.48 -9.15 14.08
N ALA A 226 -30.55 -9.11 14.87
CA ALA A 226 -31.29 -7.90 15.13
C ALA A 226 -30.30 -6.79 15.56
N PRO A 227 -30.57 -5.52 15.23
CA PRO A 227 -29.73 -4.43 15.70
C PRO A 227 -29.57 -4.57 17.22
N PRO A 228 -28.34 -4.43 17.76
CA PRO A 228 -28.15 -4.51 19.20
C PRO A 228 -29.04 -3.46 19.87
N PRO A 229 -29.64 -3.78 21.04
CA PRO A 229 -30.44 -2.82 21.78
C PRO A 229 -29.62 -1.56 22.07
N PRO A 230 -30.26 -0.38 22.19
CA PRO A 230 -29.57 0.86 22.53
C PRO A 230 -28.74 0.66 23.80
N PRO A 231 -27.51 1.20 23.88
CA PRO A 231 -26.69 1.06 25.07
C PRO A 231 -27.44 1.63 26.28
N THR A 232 -27.65 0.80 27.29
CA THR A 232 -28.08 1.25 28.61
C THR A 232 -26.98 2.12 29.20
N THR A 233 -27.33 3.37 29.51
CA THR A 233 -26.49 4.36 30.16
C THR A 233 -26.11 3.91 31.57
N GLY A 234 -25.05 3.12 31.68
CA GLY A 234 -24.27 2.96 32.91
C GLY A 234 -23.09 3.93 32.85
N ALA A 235 -23.01 4.86 33.80
CA ALA A 235 -21.89 5.77 33.93
C ALA A 235 -20.56 4.98 34.07
N PRO A 236 -19.48 5.34 33.34
CA PRO A 236 -18.19 4.70 33.52
C PRO A 236 -17.63 5.00 34.92
N PRO A 237 -16.96 4.03 35.58
CA PRO A 237 -16.18 4.33 36.78
C PRO A 237 -15.04 5.31 36.45
N PRO A 238 -14.65 6.21 37.38
CA PRO A 238 -13.55 7.13 37.16
C PRO A 238 -12.24 6.34 36.97
N THR A 239 -11.53 6.63 35.87
CA THR A 239 -10.21 6.07 35.57
C THR A 239 -9.14 6.74 36.46
N PRO A 240 -8.16 6.00 36.99
CA PRO A 240 -7.03 6.59 37.70
C PRO A 240 -6.13 7.35 36.72
N VAL A 241 -5.98 8.66 36.94
CA VAL A 241 -5.02 9.50 36.20
C VAL A 241 -3.61 9.13 36.65
N THR A 242 -2.89 8.41 35.80
CA THR A 242 -1.45 8.20 35.97
C THR A 242 -0.70 9.29 35.21
N ASN A 243 -0.14 10.25 35.95
CA ASN A 243 0.80 11.24 35.43
C ASN A 243 2.11 10.53 35.06
N LYS A 244 2.22 10.09 33.80
CA LYS A 244 3.48 9.64 33.22
C LYS A 244 4.08 10.79 32.38
N PRO A 245 5.32 11.24 32.66
CA PRO A 245 5.97 12.27 31.86
C PRO A 245 6.14 11.85 30.38
N PRO A 246 6.13 12.80 29.43
CA PRO A 246 6.35 12.49 28.02
C PRO A 246 7.75 11.89 27.81
N PRO A 247 7.91 10.90 26.93
CA PRO A 247 9.22 10.40 26.56
C PRO A 247 10.03 11.50 25.84
N PRO A 248 11.36 11.56 26.04
CA PRO A 248 12.19 12.55 25.39
C PRO A 248 12.15 12.40 23.87
N ARG A 249 12.08 13.55 23.19
CA ARG A 249 12.16 13.73 21.74
C ARG A 249 13.34 12.93 21.16
N PRO A 250 13.16 12.16 20.06
CA PRO A 250 14.28 11.55 19.37
C PRO A 250 15.25 12.62 18.88
N ALA A 251 16.52 12.47 19.24
CA ALA A 251 17.60 13.30 18.75
C ALA A 251 17.67 13.21 17.22
N THR A 252 17.53 14.36 16.57
CA THR A 252 17.79 14.55 15.15
C THR A 252 19.24 14.20 14.84
N THR A 253 19.46 13.14 14.07
CA THR A 253 20.75 12.86 13.43
C THR A 253 21.05 13.97 12.43
N GLN A 254 22.20 14.62 12.60
CA GLN A 254 22.70 15.69 11.73
C GLN A 254 22.82 15.20 10.29
N ALA A 255 22.33 16.01 9.36
CA ALA A 255 22.51 15.82 7.93
C ALA A 255 23.97 16.11 7.50
N PRO A 256 24.48 15.44 6.45
CA PRO A 256 25.77 15.75 5.84
C PRO A 256 25.78 17.15 5.17
N PRO A 257 26.96 17.74 4.90
CA PRO A 257 27.09 19.16 4.58
C PRO A 257 26.51 19.52 3.19
N PRO A 258 26.07 20.78 3.02
CA PRO A 258 25.26 21.20 1.87
C PRO A 258 26.07 21.41 0.60
N THR A 259 25.60 20.85 -0.51
CA THR A 259 25.96 21.29 -1.86
C THR A 259 24.70 21.49 -2.69
N ALA A 260 24.05 22.65 -2.53
CA ALA A 260 23.31 23.35 -3.57
C ALA A 260 22.98 24.76 -3.06
N ALA A 261 23.18 25.78 -3.89
CA ALA A 261 22.88 27.18 -3.60
C ALA A 261 21.36 27.43 -3.44
N PRO A 262 20.95 28.51 -2.75
CA PRO A 262 19.54 28.80 -2.47
C PRO A 262 18.85 29.38 -3.71
N GLY A 263 18.24 28.49 -4.48
CA GLY A 263 17.27 28.80 -5.52
C GLY A 263 15.84 28.68 -4.99
N SER A 264 14.89 29.44 -5.54
CA SER A 264 13.47 29.20 -5.26
C SER A 264 13.08 27.84 -5.85
N CYS A 265 12.79 26.87 -4.99
CA CYS A 265 12.26 25.58 -5.37
C CYS A 265 10.74 25.66 -5.54
N LYS A 266 10.22 24.90 -6.49
CA LYS A 266 8.79 24.78 -6.75
C LYS A 266 8.37 23.33 -6.92
N ALA A 267 7.12 23.06 -6.62
CA ALA A 267 6.50 21.78 -6.88
C ALA A 267 6.32 21.56 -8.38
N VAL A 268 6.53 20.33 -8.81
CA VAL A 268 6.39 19.90 -10.21
C VAL A 268 5.47 18.68 -10.30
N ASN A 269 5.14 18.30 -11.53
CA ASN A 269 4.33 17.14 -11.86
C ASN A 269 2.96 17.12 -11.13
N ALA A 270 2.57 16.02 -10.48
CA ALA A 270 1.29 15.91 -9.77
C ALA A 270 1.07 16.94 -8.64
N TRP A 271 2.11 17.66 -8.22
CA TRP A 271 2.04 18.69 -7.18
C TRP A 271 2.14 20.12 -7.74
N ALA A 272 2.27 20.28 -9.06
CA ALA A 272 2.44 21.58 -9.71
C ALA A 272 1.26 22.53 -9.42
N GLY A 273 1.57 23.80 -9.14
CA GLY A 273 0.59 24.85 -8.91
C GLY A 273 -0.02 24.87 -7.51
N GLN A 274 0.44 24.00 -6.60
CA GLN A 274 0.03 24.01 -5.20
C GLN A 274 0.99 24.87 -4.38
N ALA A 275 0.60 26.08 -3.99
CA ALA A 275 1.45 27.00 -3.22
C ALA A 275 2.04 26.37 -1.95
N ASN A 276 1.24 25.57 -1.24
CA ASN A 276 1.71 24.86 -0.05
C ASN A 276 2.77 23.78 -0.38
N MET A 277 2.74 23.20 -1.59
CA MET A 277 3.78 22.28 -2.06
C MET A 277 5.03 23.04 -2.51
N ASP A 278 4.89 24.24 -3.07
CA ASP A 278 6.03 25.12 -3.38
C ASP A 278 6.79 25.47 -2.09
N ASP A 279 6.07 25.83 -1.02
CA ASP A 279 6.65 26.08 0.31
C ASP A 279 7.33 24.84 0.90
N TRP A 280 6.70 23.66 0.73
CA TRP A 280 7.28 22.39 1.13
C TRP A 280 8.57 22.08 0.36
N CYS A 281 8.60 22.30 -0.96
CA CYS A 281 9.79 22.12 -1.79
C CYS A 281 10.91 23.07 -1.39
N ASN A 282 10.62 24.36 -1.18
CA ASN A 282 11.60 25.33 -0.69
C ASN A 282 12.23 24.88 0.63
N SER A 283 11.41 24.41 1.57
CA SER A 283 11.87 24.00 2.90
C SER A 283 12.67 22.69 2.89
N ASN A 284 12.18 21.67 2.18
CA ASN A 284 12.80 20.34 2.18
C ASN A 284 14.05 20.26 1.30
N CYS A 285 14.04 20.93 0.15
CA CYS A 285 15.22 20.99 -0.70
C CYS A 285 16.37 21.75 0.00
N ALA A 286 16.06 22.83 0.73
CA ALA A 286 17.05 23.51 1.58
C ALA A 286 17.59 22.61 2.71
N ALA A 287 16.79 21.64 3.19
CA ALA A 287 17.19 20.63 4.16
C ALA A 287 17.90 19.40 3.54
N GLY A 288 18.15 19.39 2.22
CA GLY A 288 18.85 18.31 1.51
C GLY A 288 17.96 17.17 1.02
N TYR A 289 16.63 17.27 1.17
CA TYR A 289 15.68 16.31 0.63
C TYR A 289 14.88 16.94 -0.51
N CYS A 290 15.33 16.70 -1.76
CA CYS A 290 14.73 17.28 -2.96
C CYS A 290 14.38 16.19 -3.99
N PRO A 291 13.27 15.45 -3.81
CA PRO A 291 12.83 14.47 -4.79
C PRO A 291 12.51 15.16 -6.13
N ASP A 292 13.27 14.80 -7.18
CA ASP A 292 13.20 15.40 -8.53
C ASP A 292 11.83 15.22 -9.22
N TYR A 293 11.09 14.19 -8.84
CA TYR A 293 9.73 13.94 -9.31
C TYR A 293 8.66 14.79 -8.58
N MET A 294 9.01 15.48 -7.49
CA MET A 294 8.11 16.36 -6.73
C MET A 294 8.55 17.82 -6.77
N CYS A 295 9.86 18.11 -6.79
CA CYS A 295 10.42 19.44 -6.65
C CYS A 295 11.46 19.76 -7.73
N SER A 296 11.52 21.02 -8.15
CA SER A 296 12.55 21.58 -9.02
C SER A 296 13.04 22.91 -8.46
N CYS A 297 14.35 23.05 -8.30
CA CYS A 297 15.02 24.27 -7.83
C CYS A 297 15.84 24.89 -8.96
N LEU A 298 15.75 26.21 -9.10
CA LEU A 298 16.48 27.01 -10.11
C LEU A 298 17.67 27.73 -9.48
#